data_AF-A0A932XUN9-F1
#
_entry.id   AF-A0A932XUN9-F1
#
_cell.length_a   1.000
_cell.length_b   1.000
_cell.length_c   1.000
_cell.angle_alpha   90.00
_cell.angle_beta   90.00
_cell.angle_gamma   90.00
#
_symmetry.space_group_name_H-M   'P 1'
#
loop_
_entity.id
_entity.type
_entity.pdbx_description
1 polymer ?
#
loop_
_entity_poly.entity_id
_entity_poly.type
_entity_poly.pdbx_seq_one_letter_code
_entity_poly.pdbx_strand_id
1 'polypeptide(L)'
;MKRVKIIETKVEPVIAKHKTPWLKQWTLHTVEIPEEEAEKIAQEISKSFDPAHPHWYADYKNDKYHFIIFAGKVFRVDLQNPTLYESAKEYGLSIGTPEYQLDFAPKDKIWER
;
A
#
# COMPACT_ATOMS: atom_id res chain seq x y z
N MET A 1 11.46 -11.72 2.06
CA MET A 1 10.48 -12.51 1.29
C MET A 1 11.17 -13.09 0.06
N LYS A 2 11.01 -14.40 -0.24
CA LYS A 2 11.52 -15.07 -1.46
C LYS A 2 10.37 -15.62 -2.33
N ARG A 3 9.14 -15.16 -2.12
CA ARG A 3 7.92 -15.78 -2.68
C ARG A 3 7.34 -15.08 -3.90
N VAL A 4 7.81 -13.88 -4.23
CA VAL A 4 7.31 -13.12 -5.37
C VAL A 4 8.43 -12.98 -6.39
N LYS A 5 8.09 -13.14 -7.67
CA LYS A 5 9.04 -12.98 -8.77
C LYS A 5 9.17 -11.48 -9.06
N ILE A 6 10.35 -10.91 -8.79
CA ILE A 6 10.64 -9.52 -9.15
C ILE A 6 10.84 -9.46 -10.67
N ILE A 7 10.02 -8.65 -11.32
CA ILE A 7 10.04 -8.43 -12.77
C ILE A 7 10.92 -7.23 -13.12
N GLU A 8 10.90 -6.20 -12.27
CA GLU A 8 11.64 -4.96 -12.47
C GLU A 8 12.05 -4.36 -11.13
N THR A 9 13.19 -3.66 -11.10
CA THR A 9 13.60 -2.82 -9.97
C THR A 9 14.06 -1.47 -10.49
N LYS A 10 13.45 -0.40 -10.00
CA LYS A 10 13.87 0.98 -10.25
C LYS A 10 14.38 1.59 -8.95
N VAL A 11 15.50 2.28 -9.02
CA VAL A 11 16.09 3.02 -7.89
C VAL A 11 16.30 4.45 -8.33
N GLU A 12 15.78 5.41 -7.57
CA GLU A 12 15.88 6.84 -7.87
C GLU A 12 16.20 7.66 -6.61
N PRO A 13 16.93 8.78 -6.74
CA PRO A 13 17.17 9.67 -5.61
C PRO A 13 15.88 10.35 -5.14
N VAL A 14 15.76 10.58 -3.83
CA VAL A 14 14.62 11.33 -3.28
C VAL A 14 14.71 12.79 -3.70
N ILE A 15 13.61 13.34 -4.24
CA ILE A 15 13.48 14.75 -4.56
C ILE A 15 12.38 15.41 -3.73
N ALA A 16 12.39 16.74 -3.63
CA ALA A 16 11.53 17.50 -2.72
C ALA A 16 10.02 17.19 -2.88
N LYS A 17 9.57 16.89 -4.11
CA LYS A 17 8.18 16.50 -4.40
C LYS A 17 7.72 15.24 -3.66
N HIS A 18 8.62 14.32 -3.32
CA HIS A 18 8.29 13.08 -2.62
C HIS A 18 7.89 13.31 -1.14
N LYS A 19 8.21 14.49 -0.58
CA LYS A 19 7.92 14.85 0.82
C LYS A 19 8.44 13.85 1.86
N THR A 20 9.52 13.13 1.53
CA THR A 20 10.21 12.18 2.43
C THR A 20 11.67 12.58 2.66
N PRO A 21 11.96 13.76 3.26
CA PRO A 21 13.33 14.30 3.37
C PRO A 21 14.30 13.44 4.18
N TRP A 22 13.79 12.48 4.97
CA TRP A 22 14.60 11.53 5.75
C TRP A 22 15.13 10.34 4.92
N LEU A 23 14.68 10.18 3.67
CA LEU A 23 15.14 9.13 2.76
C LEU A 23 16.19 9.67 1.78
N LYS A 24 17.14 8.81 1.39
CA LYS A 24 18.13 9.15 0.35
C LYS A 24 17.75 8.63 -1.03
N GLN A 25 17.02 7.52 -1.08
CA GLN A 25 16.63 6.84 -2.31
C GLN A 25 15.23 6.23 -2.18
N TRP A 26 14.54 6.17 -3.30
CA TRP A 26 13.33 5.39 -3.51
C TRP A 26 13.67 4.14 -4.31
N THR A 27 13.11 3.00 -3.90
CA THR A 27 13.21 1.74 -4.63
C THR A 27 11.81 1.24 -4.93
N LEU A 28 11.53 0.98 -6.20
CA LEU A 28 10.29 0.36 -6.66
C LEU A 28 10.60 -1.03 -7.21
N HIS A 29 10.02 -2.05 -6.59
CA HIS A 29 10.03 -3.42 -7.12
C HIS A 29 8.68 -3.71 -7.77
N THR A 30 8.71 -4.06 -9.06
CA THR A 30 7.55 -4.62 -9.74
C THR A 30 7.61 -6.14 -9.57
N VAL A 31 6.52 -6.76 -9.11
CA VAL A 31 6.47 -8.19 -8.82
C VAL A 31 5.29 -8.87 -9.51
N GLU A 32 5.46 -10.14 -9.87
CA GLU A 32 4.42 -11.02 -10.40
C GLU A 32 3.94 -11.96 -9.30
N ILE A 33 2.63 -12.03 -9.10
CA ILE A 33 1.97 -12.83 -8.06
C ILE A 33 0.74 -13.52 -8.69
N PRO A 34 0.58 -14.85 -8.55
CA PRO A 34 -0.65 -15.55 -8.91
C PRO A 34 -1.86 -14.98 -8.16
N GLU A 35 -3.03 -14.89 -8.80
CA GLU A 35 -4.24 -14.30 -8.21
C GLU A 35 -4.65 -15.02 -6.91
N GLU A 36 -4.50 -16.35 -6.87
CA GLU A 36 -4.78 -17.19 -5.72
C GLU A 36 -3.84 -16.94 -4.53
N GLU A 37 -2.66 -16.36 -4.76
CA GLU A 37 -1.70 -16.01 -3.70
C GLU A 37 -1.87 -14.57 -3.21
N ALA A 38 -2.61 -13.73 -3.94
CA ALA A 38 -2.73 -12.30 -3.64
C ALA A 38 -3.19 -12.03 -2.21
N GLU A 39 -4.21 -12.75 -1.71
CA GLU A 39 -4.68 -12.56 -0.33
C GLU A 39 -3.66 -13.03 0.71
N LYS A 40 -2.96 -14.13 0.44
CA LYS A 40 -1.92 -14.66 1.33
C LYS A 40 -0.74 -13.69 1.44
N ILE A 41 -0.33 -13.08 0.33
CA ILE A 41 0.72 -12.06 0.32
C ILE A 41 0.29 -10.83 1.13
N ALA A 42 -0.96 -10.39 1.04
CA ALA A 42 -1.46 -9.27 1.85
C ALA A 42 -1.31 -9.55 3.35
N GLN A 43 -1.65 -10.78 3.77
CA GLN A 43 -1.52 -11.23 5.15
C GLN A 43 -0.06 -11.40 5.61
N GLU A 44 0.87 -11.70 4.70
CA GLU A 44 2.30 -11.72 5.02
C GLU A 44 2.85 -10.31 5.15
N ILE A 45 2.46 -9.39 4.25
CA ILE A 45 2.86 -7.98 4.31
C ILE A 45 2.36 -7.33 5.61
N SER A 46 1.10 -7.57 6.00
CA SER A 46 0.53 -7.03 7.25
C SER A 46 1.31 -7.42 8.50
N LYS A 47 2.04 -8.54 8.48
CA LYS A 47 2.88 -9.04 9.58
C LYS A 47 4.34 -8.58 9.49
N SER A 48 4.72 -7.91 8.40
CA SER A 48 6.11 -7.56 8.11
C SER A 48 6.45 -6.09 8.34
N PHE A 49 5.46 -5.25 8.64
CA PHE A 49 5.66 -3.84 8.95
C PHE A 49 6.60 -3.66 10.14
N ASP A 50 7.44 -2.62 10.04
CA ASP A 50 8.31 -2.19 11.14
C ASP A 50 7.44 -1.70 12.32
N PRO A 51 7.55 -2.32 13.51
CA PRO A 51 6.80 -1.89 14.69
C PRO A 51 7.07 -0.45 15.12
N ALA A 52 8.22 0.13 14.75
CA ALA A 52 8.55 1.53 15.03
C ALA A 52 7.77 2.53 14.15
N HIS A 53 7.18 2.07 13.04
CA HIS A 53 6.46 2.89 12.07
C HIS A 53 5.04 2.34 11.81
N PRO A 54 4.16 2.31 12.84
CA PRO A 54 2.85 1.65 12.74
C PRO A 54 1.86 2.36 11.80
N HIS A 55 2.15 3.60 11.42
CA HIS A 55 1.33 4.44 10.53
C HIS A 55 1.55 4.16 9.04
N TRP A 56 2.42 3.21 8.69
CA TRP A 56 2.62 2.83 7.30
C TRP A 56 1.53 1.89 6.81
N TYR A 57 1.26 2.00 5.52
CA TYR A 57 0.40 1.07 4.80
C TYR A 57 1.03 0.73 3.44
N ALA A 58 0.55 -0.35 2.84
CA ALA A 58 0.84 -0.72 1.47
C ALA A 58 -0.46 -1.07 0.78
N ASP A 59 -0.51 -0.92 -0.53
CA ASP A 59 -1.66 -1.32 -1.31
C ASP A 59 -1.26 -1.91 -2.67
N TYR A 60 -2.12 -2.78 -3.19
CA TYR A 60 -2.07 -3.24 -4.58
C TYR A 60 -3.44 -3.71 -5.03
N LYS A 61 -3.66 -3.66 -6.35
CA LYS A 61 -4.96 -4.00 -6.95
C LYS A 61 -4.82 -4.74 -8.27
N ASN A 62 -5.84 -5.51 -8.59
CA ASN A 62 -6.10 -6.01 -9.94
C ASN A 62 -7.43 -5.41 -10.46
N ASP A 63 -8.04 -6.06 -11.45
CA ASP A 63 -9.33 -5.68 -12.04
C ASP A 63 -10.55 -5.98 -11.14
N LYS A 64 -10.38 -6.82 -10.11
CA LYS A 64 -11.48 -7.25 -9.22
C LYS A 64 -11.36 -6.71 -7.81
N TYR A 65 -10.16 -6.70 -7.25
CA TYR A 65 -9.89 -6.41 -5.84
C TYR A 65 -8.79 -5.38 -5.65
N HIS A 66 -8.93 -4.57 -4.62
CA HIS A 66 -7.90 -3.69 -4.10
C HIS A 66 -7.60 -4.08 -2.64
N PHE A 67 -6.37 -4.48 -2.39
CA PHE A 67 -5.87 -4.81 -1.05
C PHE A 67 -5.23 -3.57 -0.45
N ILE A 68 -5.76 -3.10 0.69
CA ILE A 68 -5.17 -2.03 1.49
C ILE A 68 -4.70 -2.66 2.79
N ILE A 69 -3.41 -2.54 3.08
CA ILE A 69 -2.70 -3.38 4.04
C ILE A 69 -2.03 -2.48 5.06
N PHE A 70 -2.43 -2.64 6.31
CA PHE A 70 -1.83 -2.00 7.47
C PHE A 70 -1.15 -3.06 8.36
N ALA A 71 -0.39 -2.62 9.36
CA ALA A 71 0.15 -3.51 10.38
C ALA A 71 -0.97 -4.31 11.07
N GLY A 72 -0.97 -5.63 10.86
CA GLY A 72 -1.95 -6.56 11.44
C GLY A 72 -3.37 -6.50 10.87
N LYS A 73 -3.65 -5.69 9.84
CA LYS A 73 -4.99 -5.54 9.26
C LYS A 73 -4.97 -5.42 7.75
N VAL A 74 -5.89 -6.14 7.09
CA VAL A 74 -6.05 -6.13 5.63
C VAL A 74 -7.50 -5.80 5.29
N PHE A 75 -7.70 -4.83 4.39
CA PHE A 75 -8.98 -4.56 3.75
C PHE A 75 -8.92 -5.06 2.31
N ARG A 76 -9.79 -6.00 1.95
CA ARG A 76 -9.96 -6.48 0.59
C ARG A 76 -11.21 -5.83 -0.01
N VAL A 77 -11.02 -4.75 -0.75
CA VAL A 77 -12.10 -4.00 -1.39
C VAL A 77 -12.48 -4.69 -2.69
N ASP A 78 -13.75 -5.07 -2.84
CA ASP A 78 -14.32 -5.48 -4.13
C ASP A 78 -14.56 -4.22 -4.99
N LEU A 79 -13.95 -4.16 -6.17
CA LEU A 79 -14.06 -2.99 -7.05
C LEU A 79 -15.46 -2.83 -7.66
N GLN A 80 -16.27 -3.89 -7.71
CA GLN A 80 -17.66 -3.82 -8.14
C GLN A 80 -18.58 -3.30 -7.03
N ASN A 81 -18.16 -3.44 -5.75
CA ASN A 81 -18.90 -2.95 -4.60
C ASN A 81 -17.95 -2.35 -3.53
N PRO A 82 -17.42 -1.14 -3.77
CA PRO A 82 -16.25 -0.62 -3.06
C PRO A 82 -16.58 0.03 -1.70
N THR A 83 -17.34 -0.66 -0.85
CA THR A 83 -17.83 -0.15 0.45
C THR A 83 -16.74 0.01 1.52
N LEU A 84 -15.64 -0.74 1.38
CA LEU A 84 -14.60 -0.81 2.42
C LEU A 84 -13.56 0.32 2.36
N TYR A 85 -13.59 1.19 1.34
CA TYR A 85 -12.62 2.30 1.25
C TYR A 85 -12.73 3.27 2.42
N GLU A 86 -13.95 3.59 2.86
CA GLU A 86 -14.17 4.52 3.98
C GLU A 86 -13.61 3.93 5.28
N SER A 87 -13.95 2.67 5.59
CA SER A 87 -13.41 1.98 6.77
C SER A 87 -11.89 1.83 6.75
N ALA A 88 -11.29 1.64 5.57
CA ALA A 88 -9.84 1.57 5.42
C ALA A 88 -9.19 2.94 5.72
N LYS A 89 -9.80 4.04 5.27
CA LYS A 89 -9.32 5.40 5.57
C LYS A 89 -9.45 5.76 7.04
N GLU A 90 -10.61 5.51 7.63
CA GLU A 90 -10.84 5.74 9.06
C GLU A 90 -9.80 4.99 9.90
N TYR A 91 -9.50 3.74 9.53
CA TYR A 91 -8.46 2.97 10.19
C TYR A 91 -7.07 3.60 10.00
N GLY A 92 -6.70 3.98 8.78
CA GLY A 92 -5.43 4.66 8.50
C GLY A 92 -5.24 5.94 9.30
N LEU A 93 -6.28 6.78 9.38
CA LEU A 93 -6.29 7.99 10.21
C LEU A 93 -6.12 7.65 11.70
N SER A 94 -6.83 6.63 12.19
CA SER A 94 -6.79 6.23 13.61
C SER A 94 -5.40 5.77 14.08
N ILE A 95 -4.58 5.24 13.17
CA ILE A 95 -3.20 4.80 13.47
C ILE A 95 -2.16 5.88 13.12
N GLY A 96 -2.60 7.09 12.74
CA GLY A 96 -1.73 8.25 12.50
C GLY A 96 -1.20 8.38 11.07
N THR A 97 -1.77 7.67 10.09
CA THR A 97 -1.43 7.88 8.68
C THR A 97 -1.94 9.26 8.25
N PRO A 98 -1.09 10.16 7.71
CA PRO A 98 -1.54 11.45 7.22
C PRO A 98 -2.63 11.34 6.16
N GLU A 99 -3.69 12.15 6.27
CA GLU A 99 -4.86 12.10 5.38
C GLU A 99 -4.49 12.20 3.90
N TYR A 100 -3.55 13.09 3.55
CA TYR A 100 -3.10 13.27 2.17
C TYR A 100 -2.36 12.05 1.59
N GLN A 101 -1.93 11.11 2.43
CA GLN A 101 -1.34 9.85 1.98
C GLN A 101 -2.40 8.77 1.72
N LEU A 102 -3.61 8.90 2.27
CA LEU A 102 -4.71 7.94 2.10
C LEU A 102 -5.53 8.26 0.83
N ASP A 103 -4.88 8.25 -0.34
CA ASP A 103 -5.42 8.63 -1.66
C ASP A 103 -5.72 7.44 -2.60
N PHE A 104 -5.93 6.26 -2.03
CA PHE A 104 -6.11 5.00 -2.76
C PHE A 104 -7.55 4.77 -3.28
N ALA A 105 -8.55 5.55 -2.84
CA ALA A 105 -9.93 5.37 -3.27
C ALA A 105 -10.20 6.11 -4.59
N PRO A 106 -11.09 5.59 -5.48
CA PRO A 106 -11.34 6.20 -6.80
C PRO A 106 -11.82 7.66 -6.79
N LYS A 107 -12.39 8.12 -5.67
CA LYS A 107 -12.90 9.49 -5.51
C LYS A 107 -11.84 10.45 -4.95
N ASP A 108 -10.64 9.95 -4.68
CA ASP A 108 -9.60 10.73 -4.04
C ASP A 108 -8.94 11.67 -5.03
N LYS A 109 -8.51 12.82 -4.49
CA LYS A 109 -7.65 13.71 -5.26
C LYS A 109 -6.34 12.98 -5.52
N ILE A 110 -6.00 12.82 -6.80
CA ILE A 110 -4.67 12.37 -7.20
C ILE A 110 -3.72 13.49 -6.83
N TRP A 111 -2.86 13.25 -5.85
CA TRP A 111 -1.78 14.16 -5.53
C TRP A 111 -0.67 13.95 -6.56
N GLU A 112 -0.16 15.02 -7.16
CA GLU A 112 1.06 14.93 -7.96
C GLU A 112 2.21 14.52 -7.02
N ARG A 113 2.74 13.30 -7.20
CA ARG A 113 3.85 12.73 -6.43
C ARG A 113 5.15 12.72 -7.23
#